data_AF-A0A9D7S084-F1
#
_entry.id   AF-A0A9D7S084-F1
#
_cell.length_a   1.000
_cell.length_b   1.000
_cell.length_c   1.000
_cell.angle_alpha   90.00
_cell.angle_beta   90.00
_cell.angle_gamma   90.00
#
_symmetry.space_group_name_H-M   'P 1'
#
loop_
_entity.id
_entity.type
_entity.pdbx_description
1 polymer ?
#
loop_
_entity_poly.entity_id
_entity_poly.type
_entity_poly.pdbx_seq_one_letter_code
_entity_poly.pdbx_strand_id
1 'polypeptide(L)'
;MPAKLLIVRAGDPMWRGGLSAPASLWLHADRPLLSQNGTSPILHELTHVISDIRGGPDDDWIAEGLAEYYSLEIGRRAKLISEERFAKAIRLAGKSGAQVNRLRGAESTTDRTRKAVALFAALDTELRANGSSIDALTVLLMRHETTTLEQMRADARKLLGRASTVLAGVE
;
A
#
# COMPACT_ATOMS: atom_id res chain seq x y z
N MET A 1 -0.92 0.11 -17.30
CA MET A 1 -1.88 1.12 -16.78
C MET A 1 -3.05 1.26 -17.75
N PRO A 2 -4.28 1.47 -17.26
CA PRO A 2 -5.44 1.62 -18.13
C PRO A 2 -5.40 2.96 -18.90
N ALA A 3 -5.88 2.97 -20.15
CA ALA A 3 -5.94 4.18 -20.97
C ALA A 3 -7.01 5.19 -20.50
N LYS A 4 -8.03 4.70 -19.78
CA LYS A 4 -9.10 5.49 -19.19
C LYS A 4 -9.41 4.92 -17.81
N LEU A 5 -9.79 5.78 -16.87
CA LEU A 5 -10.22 5.41 -15.53
C LEU A 5 -11.66 5.86 -15.34
N LEU A 6 -12.55 4.92 -14.98
CA LEU A 6 -13.91 5.25 -14.55
C LEU A 6 -13.92 5.51 -13.04
N ILE A 7 -14.43 6.66 -12.62
CA ILE A 7 -14.63 7.00 -11.21
C ILE A 7 -16.13 7.14 -10.98
N VAL A 8 -16.69 6.31 -10.11
CA VAL A 8 -18.10 6.37 -9.72
C VAL A 8 -18.24 6.81 -8.27
N ARG A 9 -19.08 7.82 -8.04
CA ARG A 9 -19.46 8.28 -6.70
C ARG A 9 -20.98 8.40 -6.60
N ALA A 10 -21.56 7.74 -5.60
CA ALA A 10 -23.00 7.70 -5.37
C ALA A 10 -23.31 7.63 -3.86
N GLY A 11 -24.53 8.02 -3.46
CA GLY A 11 -25.01 7.83 -2.09
C GLY A 11 -25.67 6.46 -1.89
N ASP A 12 -26.56 6.36 -0.91
CA ASP A 12 -27.36 5.15 -0.69
C ASP A 12 -28.19 4.82 -1.97
N PRO A 13 -28.33 3.53 -2.36
CA PRO A 13 -28.02 2.32 -1.60
C PRO A 13 -26.61 1.73 -1.85
N MET A 14 -25.64 2.50 -2.35
CA MET A 14 -24.29 1.96 -2.58
C MET A 14 -23.61 1.56 -1.26
N TRP A 15 -22.77 0.52 -1.27
CA TRP A 15 -22.08 0.09 -0.04
C TRP A 15 -21.21 1.23 0.52
N ARG A 16 -21.08 1.27 1.85
CA ARG A 16 -20.29 2.29 2.53
C ARG A 16 -18.80 1.92 2.46
N GLY A 17 -18.12 2.30 1.38
CA GLY A 17 -16.72 1.91 1.14
C GLY A 17 -16.06 2.57 -0.06
N GLY A 18 -14.82 2.18 -0.29
CA GLY A 18 -14.18 2.19 -1.60
C GLY A 18 -14.18 0.76 -2.16
N LEU A 19 -14.08 0.64 -3.48
CA LEU A 19 -13.79 -0.61 -4.18
C LEU A 19 -13.10 -0.28 -5.49
N SER A 20 -12.02 -0.99 -5.75
CA SER A 20 -11.33 -1.02 -7.03
C SER A 20 -11.79 -2.22 -7.84
N ALA A 21 -11.93 -2.01 -9.14
CA ALA A 21 -12.21 -3.04 -10.13
C ALA A 21 -11.39 -2.74 -11.41
N PRO A 22 -11.32 -3.65 -12.40
CA PRO A 22 -10.53 -3.40 -13.60
C PRO A 22 -10.87 -2.05 -14.24
N ALA A 23 -9.87 -1.16 -14.33
CA ALA A 23 -9.98 0.21 -14.85
C ALA A 23 -11.09 1.09 -14.24
N SER A 24 -11.58 0.78 -13.03
CA SER A 24 -12.60 1.58 -12.36
C SER A 24 -12.44 1.60 -10.84
N LEU A 25 -12.89 2.68 -10.21
CA LEU A 25 -13.01 2.77 -8.76
C LEU A 25 -14.35 3.39 -8.38
N TRP A 26 -14.86 2.94 -7.25
CA TRP A 26 -16.21 3.20 -6.78
C TRP A 26 -16.15 3.65 -5.32
N LEU A 27 -16.81 4.76 -5.01
CA LEU A 27 -16.68 5.42 -3.71
C LEU A 27 -18.03 5.92 -3.20
N HIS A 28 -18.40 5.54 -1.99
CA HIS A 28 -19.58 6.10 -1.34
C HIS A 28 -19.44 7.62 -1.15
N ALA A 29 -20.51 8.37 -1.40
CA ALA A 29 -20.52 9.82 -1.35
C ALA A 29 -20.10 10.37 0.04
N ASP A 30 -20.45 9.66 1.11
CA ASP A 30 -20.07 10.02 2.48
C ASP A 30 -18.59 9.73 2.82
N ARG A 31 -17.83 9.05 1.95
CA ARG A 31 -16.41 8.76 2.24
C ARG A 31 -15.61 10.07 2.17
N PRO A 32 -14.86 10.41 3.22
CA PRO A 32 -14.02 11.59 3.18
C PRO A 32 -12.88 11.39 2.18
N LEU A 33 -12.49 12.45 1.48
CA LEU A 33 -11.34 12.44 0.57
C LEU A 33 -10.03 12.15 1.32
N LEU A 34 -9.95 12.57 2.59
CA LEU A 34 -8.86 12.34 3.52
C LEU A 34 -9.42 11.85 4.85
N SER A 35 -8.96 10.70 5.31
CA SER A 35 -9.34 10.10 6.59
C SER A 35 -8.66 10.80 7.77
N GLN A 36 -9.10 10.49 9.00
CA GLN A 36 -8.46 11.01 10.21
C GLN A 36 -7.01 10.55 10.37
N ASN A 37 -6.69 9.33 9.95
CA ASN A 37 -5.32 8.80 9.92
C ASN A 37 -4.48 9.34 8.75
N GLY A 38 -5.05 10.22 7.92
CA GLY A 38 -4.34 10.93 6.84
C GLY A 38 -4.29 10.18 5.51
N THR A 39 -4.82 8.96 5.45
CA THR A 39 -4.93 8.17 4.22
C THR A 39 -6.08 8.67 3.35
N SER A 40 -6.02 8.41 2.05
CA SER A 40 -7.09 8.78 1.13
C SER A 40 -7.71 7.51 0.57
N PRO A 41 -8.99 7.22 0.85
CA PRO A 41 -9.67 6.08 0.25
C PRO A 41 -9.59 6.09 -1.28
N ILE A 42 -9.64 7.27 -1.90
CA ILE A 42 -9.52 7.39 -3.36
C ILE A 42 -8.12 6.99 -3.84
N LEU A 43 -7.06 7.47 -3.17
CA LEU A 43 -5.69 7.17 -3.57
C LEU A 43 -5.32 5.71 -3.27
N HIS A 44 -5.93 5.13 -2.24
CA HIS A 44 -5.84 3.70 -1.94
C HIS A 44 -6.41 2.88 -3.12
N GLU A 45 -7.69 3.10 -3.49
CA GLU A 45 -8.30 2.38 -4.62
C GLU A 45 -7.58 2.64 -5.95
N LEU A 46 -7.13 3.88 -6.17
CA LEU A 46 -6.36 4.24 -7.36
C LEU A 46 -5.07 3.43 -7.46
N THR A 47 -4.40 3.19 -6.32
CA THR A 47 -3.17 2.39 -6.30
C THR A 47 -3.45 0.95 -6.70
N HIS A 48 -4.53 0.34 -6.21
CA HIS A 48 -4.96 -0.98 -6.67
C HIS A 48 -5.20 -1.01 -8.18
N VAL A 49 -5.94 -0.05 -8.74
CA VAL A 49 -6.26 -0.02 -10.18
C VAL A 49 -5.02 0.20 -11.04
N ILE A 50 -4.10 1.07 -10.62
CA ILE A 50 -2.89 1.40 -11.41
C ILE A 50 -1.86 0.29 -11.35
N SER A 51 -1.65 -0.29 -10.17
CA SER A 51 -0.64 -1.33 -9.97
C SER A 51 -1.10 -2.70 -10.45
N ASP A 52 -2.40 -3.01 -10.31
CA ASP A 52 -2.98 -4.36 -10.52
C ASP A 52 -2.22 -5.45 -9.74
N ILE A 53 -1.51 -5.07 -8.65
CA ILE A 53 -0.81 -6.02 -7.80
C ILE A 53 -1.83 -6.81 -7.00
N ARG A 54 -1.71 -8.14 -7.07
CA ARG A 54 -2.49 -9.09 -6.28
C ARG A 54 -1.55 -9.87 -5.38
N GLY A 55 -1.87 -9.96 -4.09
CA GLY A 55 -1.12 -10.81 -3.17
C GLY A 55 -1.34 -12.29 -3.47
N GLY A 56 -0.34 -13.12 -3.20
CA GLY A 56 -0.53 -14.57 -3.12
C GLY A 56 -1.46 -14.96 -1.95
N PRO A 57 -1.81 -16.26 -1.80
CA PRO A 57 -2.79 -16.72 -0.81
C PRO A 57 -2.54 -16.34 0.64
N ASP A 58 -1.28 -16.06 1.03
CA ASP A 58 -0.92 -15.61 2.38
C ASP A 58 -0.28 -14.21 2.38
N ASP A 59 -0.25 -13.53 1.23
CA ASP A 59 0.53 -12.32 0.99
C ASP A 59 -0.31 -11.13 0.51
N ASP A 60 -1.62 -11.16 0.80
CA ASP A 60 -2.57 -10.07 0.52
C ASP A 60 -2.13 -8.72 1.12
N TRP A 61 -1.44 -8.78 2.25
CA TRP A 61 -0.83 -7.61 2.92
C TRP A 61 0.09 -6.80 2.01
N ILE A 62 0.66 -7.39 0.94
CA ILE A 62 1.51 -6.69 -0.02
C ILE A 62 0.68 -5.68 -0.82
N ALA A 63 -0.44 -6.10 -1.39
CA ALA A 63 -1.30 -5.24 -2.20
C ALA A 63 -1.93 -4.14 -1.33
N GLU A 64 -2.55 -4.54 -0.22
CA GLU A 64 -3.23 -3.65 0.73
C GLU A 64 -2.25 -2.66 1.40
N GLY A 65 -1.07 -3.15 1.79
CA GLY A 65 -0.05 -2.32 2.42
C GLY A 65 0.57 -1.30 1.47
N LEU A 66 0.80 -1.68 0.20
CA LEU A 66 1.25 -0.73 -0.84
C LEU A 66 0.18 0.31 -1.13
N ALA A 67 -1.10 -0.09 -1.26
CA ALA A 67 -2.20 0.83 -1.50
C ALA A 67 -2.35 1.86 -0.39
N GLU A 68 -2.32 1.42 0.87
CA GLU A 68 -2.43 2.31 2.02
C GLU A 68 -1.18 3.20 2.17
N TYR A 69 0.03 2.66 1.95
CA TYR A 69 1.26 3.44 1.98
C TYR A 69 1.30 4.50 0.87
N TYR A 70 0.94 4.14 -0.36
CA TYR A 70 0.87 5.09 -1.47
C TYR A 70 -0.23 6.13 -1.29
N SER A 71 -1.34 5.81 -0.60
CA SER A 71 -2.33 6.82 -0.25
C SER A 71 -1.74 7.98 0.57
N LEU A 72 -0.74 7.68 1.43
CA LEU A 72 0.01 8.67 2.20
C LEU A 72 1.11 9.32 1.36
N GLU A 73 1.91 8.52 0.65
CA GLU A 73 3.08 9.00 -0.10
C GLU A 73 2.68 9.87 -1.30
N ILE A 74 1.62 9.51 -2.03
CA ILE A 74 1.04 10.35 -3.09
C ILE A 74 0.49 11.64 -2.46
N GLY A 75 -0.24 11.54 -1.35
CA GLY A 75 -0.76 12.69 -0.63
C GLY A 75 0.35 13.67 -0.22
N ARG A 76 1.48 13.15 0.27
CA ARG A 76 2.67 13.92 0.65
C ARG A 76 3.31 14.59 -0.58
N ARG A 77 3.59 13.82 -1.64
CA ARG A 77 4.20 14.33 -2.88
C ARG A 77 3.33 15.37 -3.59
N ALA A 78 2.00 15.21 -3.54
CA ALA A 78 1.03 16.13 -4.09
C ALA A 78 0.67 17.31 -3.15
N LYS A 79 1.30 17.39 -1.96
CA LYS A 79 1.05 18.42 -0.93
C LYS A 79 -0.39 18.45 -0.40
N LEU A 80 -1.12 17.33 -0.49
CA LEU A 80 -2.43 17.16 0.14
C LEU A 80 -2.32 16.94 1.66
N ILE A 81 -1.18 16.41 2.11
CA ILE A 81 -0.81 16.31 3.53
C ILE A 81 0.60 16.86 3.73
N SER A 82 0.87 17.41 4.92
CA SER A 82 2.22 17.88 5.26
C SER A 82 3.17 16.71 5.55
N GLU A 83 4.47 16.98 5.47
CA GLU A 83 5.53 16.07 5.91
C GLU A 83 5.32 15.62 7.37
N GLU A 84 4.92 16.54 8.25
CA GLU A 84 4.61 16.23 9.65
C GLU A 84 3.44 15.25 9.76
N ARG A 85 2.37 15.45 8.97
CA ARG A 85 1.20 14.58 8.98
C ARG A 85 1.52 13.20 8.42
N PHE A 86 2.31 13.13 7.36
CA PHE A 86 2.85 11.88 6.82
C PHE A 86 3.65 11.13 7.89
N ALA A 87 4.64 11.79 8.50
CA ALA A 87 5.47 11.18 9.54
C ALA A 87 4.64 10.72 10.76
N LYS A 88 3.60 11.49 11.14
CA LYS A 88 2.66 11.09 12.18
C LYS A 88 1.87 9.84 11.80
N ALA A 89 1.38 9.75 10.56
CA ALA A 89 0.65 8.59 10.06
C ALA A 89 1.52 7.32 10.10
N ILE A 90 2.78 7.40 9.63
CA ILE A 90 3.72 6.28 9.68
C ILE A 90 4.01 5.85 11.13
N ARG A 91 4.22 6.80 12.06
CA ARG A 91 4.40 6.49 13.49
C ARG A 91 3.19 5.78 14.10
N LEU A 92 1.97 6.23 13.77
CA LEU A 92 0.74 5.60 14.24
C LEU A 92 0.58 4.19 13.67
N ALA A 93 0.86 4.00 12.38
CA ALA A 93 0.86 2.70 11.73
C ALA A 93 1.82 1.72 12.43
N GLY A 94 3.05 2.18 12.76
CA GLY A 94 4.01 1.38 13.51
C GLY A 94 3.54 1.01 14.91
N LYS A 95 2.89 1.94 15.63
CA LYS A 95 2.32 1.66 16.97
C LYS A 95 1.17 0.65 16.92
N SER A 96 0.23 0.83 16.00
CA SER A 96 -0.91 -0.09 15.85
C SER A 96 -0.48 -1.46 15.34
N GLY A 97 0.45 -1.49 14.37
CA GLY A 97 0.96 -2.73 13.80
C GLY A 97 1.81 -3.56 14.77
N ALA A 98 2.35 -2.96 15.84
CA ALA A 98 3.17 -3.67 16.83
C ALA A 98 2.42 -4.81 17.54
N GLN A 99 1.08 -4.74 17.62
CA GLN A 99 0.23 -5.79 18.23
C GLN A 99 -0.04 -6.97 17.29
N VAL A 100 0.30 -6.84 15.99
CA VAL A 100 0.08 -7.89 15.00
C VAL A 100 1.30 -8.80 14.97
N ASN A 101 1.13 -10.04 15.43
CA ASN A 101 2.22 -11.01 15.52
C ASN A 101 2.68 -11.50 14.13
N ARG A 102 1.76 -11.64 13.17
CA ARG A 102 2.02 -12.23 11.85
C ARG A 102 1.46 -11.35 10.72
N LEU A 103 2.31 -11.04 9.74
CA LEU A 103 1.90 -10.26 8.57
C LEU A 103 1.22 -11.15 7.54
N ARG A 104 1.68 -12.39 7.37
CA ARG A 104 1.07 -13.30 6.41
C ARG A 104 -0.26 -13.85 6.89
N GLY A 105 -1.15 -14.06 5.94
CA GLY A 105 -2.49 -14.62 6.13
C GLY A 105 -3.38 -14.32 4.94
N ALA A 106 -4.51 -15.03 4.86
CA ALA A 106 -5.39 -15.03 3.69
C ALA A 106 -6.02 -13.67 3.34
N GLU A 107 -6.32 -12.85 4.33
CA GLU A 107 -6.95 -11.53 4.14
C GLU A 107 -6.22 -10.50 4.98
N SER A 108 -6.00 -9.29 4.47
CA SER A 108 -5.46 -8.20 5.29
C SER A 108 -6.54 -7.56 6.18
N THR A 109 -6.41 -7.71 7.50
CA THR A 109 -7.21 -6.92 8.45
C THR A 109 -6.66 -5.51 8.57
N THR A 110 -7.47 -4.56 9.05
CA THR A 110 -7.04 -3.16 9.26
C THR A 110 -5.70 -3.03 10.00
N ASP A 111 -5.48 -3.82 11.05
CA ASP A 111 -4.23 -3.76 11.82
C ASP A 111 -3.04 -4.40 11.08
N ARG A 112 -3.29 -5.46 10.30
CA ARG A 112 -2.29 -6.06 9.41
C ARG A 112 -1.87 -5.08 8.32
N THR A 113 -2.81 -4.36 7.70
CA THR A 113 -2.52 -3.30 6.74
C THR A 113 -1.70 -2.18 7.39
N ARG A 114 -2.00 -1.77 8.64
CA ARG A 114 -1.17 -0.79 9.37
C ARG A 114 0.26 -1.28 9.61
N LYS A 115 0.44 -2.55 9.99
CA LYS A 115 1.79 -3.15 10.11
C LYS A 115 2.51 -3.14 8.76
N ALA A 116 1.81 -3.46 7.67
CA ALA A 116 2.36 -3.43 6.32
C ALA A 116 2.79 -2.01 5.90
N VAL A 117 1.99 -0.97 6.19
CA VAL A 117 2.35 0.44 5.92
C VAL A 117 3.65 0.84 6.60
N ALA A 118 3.82 0.48 7.88
CA ALA A 118 5.05 0.77 8.61
C ALA A 118 6.25 0.02 8.01
N LEU A 119 6.05 -1.22 7.59
CA LEU A 119 7.07 -2.02 6.90
C LEU A 119 7.45 -1.40 5.55
N PHE A 120 6.50 -0.96 4.74
CA PHE A 120 6.77 -0.33 3.44
C PHE A 120 7.49 1.02 3.58
N ALA A 121 7.19 1.81 4.61
CA ALA A 121 7.94 3.02 4.92
C ALA A 121 9.40 2.74 5.33
N ALA A 122 9.63 1.69 6.12
CA ALA A 122 10.97 1.24 6.48
C ALA A 122 11.73 0.69 5.26
N LEU A 123 11.05 -0.07 4.40
CA LEU A 123 11.62 -0.64 3.19
C LEU A 123 12.00 0.44 2.17
N ASP A 124 11.15 1.45 1.97
CA ASP A 124 11.47 2.61 1.14
C ASP A 124 12.72 3.34 1.64
N THR A 125 12.86 3.46 2.97
CA THR A 125 14.08 4.03 3.59
C THR A 125 15.31 3.17 3.28
N GLU A 126 15.22 1.85 3.41
CA GLU A 126 16.31 0.93 3.07
C GLU A 126 16.69 1.01 1.58
N LEU A 127 15.70 1.03 0.70
CA LEU A 127 15.90 1.12 -0.76
C LEU A 127 16.56 2.44 -1.17
N ARG A 128 16.10 3.57 -0.60
CA ARG A 128 16.68 4.90 -0.86
C ARG A 128 18.12 5.00 -0.41
N ALA A 129 18.48 4.38 0.72
CA ALA A 129 19.86 4.32 1.19
C ALA A 129 20.80 3.59 0.20
N ASN A 130 20.25 2.80 -0.73
CA ASN A 130 20.99 2.10 -1.79
C ASN A 130 20.72 2.66 -3.20
N GLY A 131 20.23 3.90 -3.32
CA GLY A 131 20.00 4.55 -4.62
C GLY A 131 18.77 4.03 -5.39
N SER A 132 17.85 3.35 -4.72
CA SER A 132 16.57 2.88 -5.28
C SER A 132 15.37 3.51 -4.56
N SER A 133 14.17 2.98 -4.74
CA SER A 133 12.97 3.42 -4.03
C SER A 133 11.90 2.34 -4.01
N ILE A 134 10.88 2.53 -3.17
CA ILE A 134 9.68 1.70 -3.21
C ILE A 134 8.98 1.74 -4.56
N ASP A 135 9.12 2.83 -5.33
CA ASP A 135 8.54 2.94 -6.68
C ASP A 135 9.23 1.97 -7.64
N ALA A 136 10.56 1.87 -7.58
CA ALA A 136 11.32 0.91 -8.37
C ALA A 136 10.97 -0.54 -8.01
N LEU A 137 10.78 -0.83 -6.72
CA LEU A 137 10.31 -2.15 -6.27
C LEU A 137 8.91 -2.44 -6.80
N THR A 138 7.97 -1.50 -6.65
CA THR A 138 6.58 -1.64 -7.09
C THR A 138 6.50 -1.96 -8.59
N VAL A 139 7.30 -1.29 -9.42
CA VAL A 139 7.38 -1.58 -10.88
C VAL A 139 7.84 -3.03 -11.16
N LEU A 140 8.70 -3.61 -10.33
CA LEU A 140 9.07 -5.02 -10.45
C LEU A 140 7.91 -5.94 -10.01
N LEU A 141 7.24 -5.61 -8.90
CA LEU A 141 6.12 -6.40 -8.38
C LEU A 141 4.94 -6.47 -9.35
N MET A 142 4.66 -5.37 -10.06
CA MET A 142 3.64 -5.29 -11.12
C MET A 142 3.85 -6.28 -12.28
N ARG A 143 5.00 -6.95 -12.37
CA ARG A 143 5.30 -7.94 -13.42
C ARG A 143 4.85 -9.36 -13.05
N HIS A 144 4.53 -9.61 -11.79
CA HIS A 144 4.04 -10.91 -11.35
C HIS A 144 2.53 -10.97 -11.51
N GLU A 145 2.01 -12.13 -11.92
CA GLU A 145 0.56 -12.38 -11.94
C GLU A 145 -0.05 -12.33 -10.52
N THR A 146 0.69 -12.87 -9.56
CA THR A 146 0.45 -12.77 -8.11
C THR A 146 1.78 -12.55 -7.44
N THR A 147 1.84 -11.63 -6.48
CA THR A 147 3.05 -11.28 -5.73
C THR A 147 3.11 -12.03 -4.40
N THR A 148 4.14 -12.85 -4.20
CA THR A 148 4.45 -13.51 -2.93
C THR A 148 5.58 -12.80 -2.18
N LEU A 149 5.72 -13.09 -0.90
CA LEU A 149 6.85 -12.58 -0.10
C LEU A 149 8.21 -13.03 -0.67
N GLU A 150 8.33 -14.24 -1.22
CA GLU A 150 9.57 -14.72 -1.83
C GLU A 150 9.93 -13.91 -3.08
N GLN A 151 8.96 -13.61 -3.95
CA GLN A 151 9.16 -12.77 -5.12
C GLN A 151 9.54 -11.34 -4.71
N MET A 152 8.85 -10.77 -3.73
CA MET A 152 9.16 -9.45 -3.19
C MET A 152 10.58 -9.39 -2.62
N ARG A 153 11.00 -10.41 -1.86
CA ARG A 153 12.38 -10.53 -1.35
C ARG A 153 13.40 -10.64 -2.49
N ALA A 154 13.08 -11.38 -3.54
CA ALA A 154 13.95 -11.53 -4.70
C ALA A 154 14.10 -10.21 -5.47
N ASP A 155 13.01 -9.47 -5.68
CA ASP A 155 13.04 -8.18 -6.38
C ASP A 155 13.71 -7.09 -5.53
N ALA A 156 13.44 -7.04 -4.23
CA ALA A 156 14.15 -6.15 -3.31
C ALA A 156 15.66 -6.45 -3.32
N ARG A 157 16.06 -7.73 -3.36
CA ARG A 157 17.48 -8.12 -3.46
C ARG A 157 18.14 -7.63 -4.75
N LYS A 158 17.43 -7.62 -5.88
CA LYS A 158 17.95 -7.06 -7.14
C LYS A 158 18.26 -5.57 -7.00
N LEU A 159 17.41 -4.82 -6.29
CA LEU A 159 17.57 -3.37 -6.08
C LEU A 159 18.61 -3.04 -5.00
N LEU A 160 18.74 -3.89 -3.98
CA LEU A 160 19.65 -3.68 -2.85
C LEU A 160 21.04 -4.28 -3.08
N GLY A 161 21.20 -5.24 -4.00
CA GLY A 161 22.41 -6.05 -4.14
C GLY A 161 22.65 -7.04 -2.99
N ARG A 162 21.76 -7.08 -2.00
CA ARG A 162 21.81 -7.93 -0.80
C ARG A 162 20.40 -8.24 -0.31
N ALA A 163 20.26 -9.16 0.65
CA ALA A 163 18.97 -9.36 1.31
C ALA A 163 18.52 -8.09 2.06
N SER A 164 17.23 -7.76 1.96
CA SER A 164 16.62 -6.69 2.76
C SER A 164 16.60 -7.08 4.23
N THR A 165 17.05 -6.18 5.10
CA THR A 165 16.95 -6.36 6.55
C THR A 165 15.50 -6.19 7.02
N VAL A 166 14.75 -5.31 6.36
CA VAL A 166 13.34 -5.04 6.67
C VAL A 166 12.46 -6.26 6.37
N LEU A 167 12.71 -6.96 5.27
CA LEU A 167 11.92 -8.14 4.86
C LEU A 167 12.37 -9.44 5.53
N ALA A 168 13.48 -9.45 6.27
CA ALA A 168 14.05 -10.67 6.83
C ALA A 168 13.12 -11.34 7.85
N GLY A 169 12.45 -10.55 8.70
CA GLY A 169 11.58 -11.04 9.78
C GLY A 169 10.09 -11.13 9.42
N VAL A 170 9.72 -11.04 8.13
CA VAL A 170 8.32 -11.17 7.71
C VAL A 170 7.93 -12.65 7.68
N GLU A 171 6.89 -12.98 8.45
CA GLU A 171 6.28 -14.30 8.59
C GLU A 171 4.76 -14.25 8.52
#